data_AF-A0A2S6H7R9-F1
#
_entry.id   AF-A0A2S6H7R9-F1
#
_cell.length_a   1.000
_cell.length_b   1.000
_cell.length_c   1.000
_cell.angle_alpha   90.00
_cell.angle_beta   90.00
_cell.angle_gamma   90.00
#
_symmetry.space_group_name_H-M   'P 1'
#
loop_
_entity.id
_entity.type
_entity.pdbx_description
1 polymer ?
#
loop_
_entity_poly.entity_id
_entity_poly.type
_entity_poly.pdbx_seq_one_letter_code
_entity_poly.pdbx_strand_id
1 'polypeptide(L)'
;MEHKPRVVFCSTDSCFQSFGLGRRSAATLGAVAIVVSPRAWQPHYVRHEMFHHVQNERLGSLKVWMVSPEWFVEGMAYSLSEDPRPVLSEPWQHDRTEFEAWFRQVGKDRLWEAAANL
;
A
#
# COMPACT_ATOMS: atom_id res chain seq x y z
N MET A 1 -6.65 11.77 -2.15
CA MET A 1 -5.34 12.01 -2.74
C MET A 1 -5.26 13.47 -3.08
N GLU A 2 -4.25 14.15 -2.56
CA GLU A 2 -4.01 15.57 -2.81
C GLU A 2 -3.00 15.76 -3.96
N HIS A 3 -2.07 14.81 -4.11
CA HIS A 3 -1.13 14.74 -5.22
C HIS A 3 -1.40 13.49 -6.07
N LYS A 4 -1.28 13.65 -7.39
CA LYS A 4 -1.48 12.54 -8.34
C LYS A 4 -0.14 11.85 -8.56
N PRO A 5 0.02 10.56 -8.20
CA PRO A 5 1.25 9.85 -8.50
C PRO A 5 1.44 9.72 -10.00
N ARG A 6 2.70 9.75 -10.44
CA ARG A 6 3.04 9.22 -11.77
C ARG A 6 2.97 7.70 -11.71
N VAL A 7 2.03 7.10 -12.45
CA VAL A 7 1.89 5.65 -12.51
C VAL A 7 2.53 5.12 -13.78
N VAL A 8 3.47 4.20 -13.65
CA VAL A 8 4.14 3.52 -14.77
C VAL A 8 3.67 2.06 -14.82
N PHE A 9 2.96 1.72 -15.89
CA PHE A 9 2.59 0.35 -16.19
C PHE A 9 3.63 -0.26 -17.12
N CYS A 10 4.46 -1.16 -16.59
CA CYS A 10 5.45 -1.88 -17.39
C CYS A 10 4.78 -3.00 -18.17
N SER A 11 5.05 -3.07 -19.48
CA SER A 11 4.55 -4.14 -20.36
C SER A 11 5.42 -5.40 -20.34
N THR A 12 6.63 -5.34 -19.77
CA THR A 12 7.54 -6.48 -19.60
C THR A 12 8.10 -6.54 -18.18
N ASP A 13 8.53 -7.73 -17.76
CA ASP A 13 9.29 -7.89 -16.52
C ASP A 13 10.61 -7.12 -16.56
N SER A 14 11.27 -7.04 -17.72
CA SER A 14 12.51 -6.27 -17.88
C SER A 14 12.33 -4.77 -17.64
N CYS A 15 11.21 -4.20 -18.07
CA CYS A 15 10.84 -2.82 -17.73
C CYS A 15 10.72 -2.66 -16.21
N PHE A 16 10.01 -3.56 -15.52
CA PHE A 16 9.81 -3.45 -14.08
C PHE A 16 11.13 -3.62 -13.31
N GLN A 17 11.97 -4.57 -13.71
CA GLN A 17 13.28 -4.80 -13.10
C GLN A 17 14.26 -3.63 -13.32
N SER A 18 14.10 -2.82 -14.37
CA SER A 18 14.93 -1.63 -14.58
C SER A 18 14.79 -0.59 -13.45
N PHE A 19 13.72 -0.65 -12.66
CA PHE A 19 13.52 0.19 -11.47
C PHE A 19 14.17 -0.37 -10.19
N GLY A 20 14.80 -1.55 -10.24
CA GLY A 20 15.50 -2.13 -9.09
C GLY A 20 14.58 -2.65 -7.96
N LEU A 21 13.33 -3.00 -8.28
CA LEU A 21 12.28 -3.29 -7.29
C LEU A 21 12.27 -4.75 -6.77
N GLY A 22 13.22 -5.57 -7.22
CA GLY A 22 13.37 -6.96 -6.81
C GLY A 22 12.20 -7.85 -7.24
N ARG A 23 11.76 -8.74 -6.34
CA ARG A 23 10.70 -9.75 -6.64
C ARG A 23 9.28 -9.23 -6.50
N ARG A 24 9.09 -7.93 -6.25
CA ARG A 24 7.76 -7.32 -6.10
C ARG A 24 6.98 -7.35 -7.42
N SER A 25 5.66 -7.24 -7.33
CA SER A 25 4.79 -7.14 -8.50
C SER A 25 4.33 -5.71 -8.78
N ALA A 26 4.40 -4.83 -7.78
CA ALA A 26 4.26 -3.39 -7.90
C ALA A 26 5.03 -2.72 -6.77
N ALA A 27 5.25 -1.41 -6.85
CA ALA A 27 5.85 -0.65 -5.77
C ALA A 27 5.45 0.82 -5.82
N THR A 28 5.24 1.38 -4.64
CA THR A 28 5.03 2.81 -4.41
C THR A 28 6.33 3.47 -3.96
N LEU A 29 6.73 4.52 -4.65
CA LEU A 29 7.94 5.30 -4.41
C LEU A 29 7.56 6.59 -3.70
N GLY A 30 7.41 6.50 -2.37
CA GLY A 30 6.97 7.62 -1.54
C GLY A 30 5.61 8.16 -1.98
N ALA A 31 5.45 9.49 -1.94
CA ALA A 31 4.26 10.18 -2.47
C ALA A 31 4.43 10.66 -3.93
N VAL A 32 5.31 10.02 -4.72
CA VAL A 32 5.71 10.55 -6.05
C VAL A 32 5.24 9.66 -7.19
N ALA A 33 5.52 8.35 -7.11
CA ALA A 33 5.31 7.45 -8.23
C ALA A 33 4.87 6.06 -7.80
N ILE A 34 4.19 5.36 -8.70
CA ILE A 34 3.83 3.95 -8.57
C ILE A 34 4.33 3.24 -9.82
N VAL A 35 4.99 2.10 -9.65
CA VAL A 35 5.45 1.25 -10.75
C VAL A 35 4.74 -0.08 -10.65
N VAL A 36 4.14 -0.55 -11.73
CA VAL A 36 3.33 -1.77 -11.77
C VAL A 36 3.89 -2.74 -12.80
N SER A 37 4.22 -3.96 -12.38
CA SER A 37 4.67 -5.02 -13.29
C SER A 37 3.52 -5.56 -14.15
N PRO A 38 3.80 -6.25 -15.27
CA PRO A 38 2.75 -6.83 -16.13
C PRO A 38 1.79 -7.79 -15.40
N ARG A 39 2.24 -8.39 -14.28
CA ARG A 39 1.46 -9.36 -13.51
C ARG A 39 0.47 -8.73 -12.53
N ALA A 40 0.56 -7.42 -12.28
CA ALA A 40 -0.20 -6.70 -11.25
C ALA A 40 -1.14 -5.61 -11.81
N TRP A 41 -1.59 -5.76 -13.06
CA TRP A 41 -2.49 -4.78 -13.71
C TRP A 41 -3.95 -4.91 -13.27
N GLN A 42 -4.25 -5.80 -12.32
CA GLN A 42 -5.58 -5.96 -11.76
C GLN A 42 -5.93 -4.77 -10.85
N PRO A 43 -7.18 -4.28 -10.85
CA PRO A 43 -7.58 -3.09 -10.08
C PRO A 43 -7.22 -3.13 -8.59
N HIS A 44 -7.30 -4.29 -7.94
CA HIS A 44 -6.99 -4.41 -6.51
C HIS A 44 -5.49 -4.21 -6.21
N TYR A 45 -4.58 -4.69 -7.06
CA TYR A 45 -3.15 -4.40 -6.88
C TYR A 45 -2.85 -2.92 -7.08
N VAL A 46 -3.47 -2.27 -8.06
CA VAL A 46 -3.30 -0.83 -8.26
C VAL A 46 -3.83 -0.04 -7.07
N ARG A 47 -5.02 -0.41 -6.53
CA ARG A 47 -5.58 0.23 -5.34
C ARG A 47 -4.70 0.03 -4.10
N HIS A 48 -4.12 -1.16 -3.93
CA HIS A 48 -3.17 -1.44 -2.85
C HIS A 48 -2.01 -0.44 -2.87
N GLU A 49 -1.36 -0.25 -4.02
CA GLU A 49 -0.31 0.77 -4.18
C GLU A 49 -0.81 2.20 -3.97
N MET A 50 -2.04 2.51 -4.41
CA MET A 50 -2.64 3.81 -4.14
C MET A 50 -2.83 4.09 -2.65
N PHE A 51 -3.09 3.07 -1.82
CA PHE A 51 -3.14 3.24 -0.37
C PHE A 51 -1.76 3.51 0.22
N HIS A 52 -0.71 2.85 -0.25
CA HIS A 52 0.66 3.23 0.12
C HIS A 52 0.98 4.68 -0.24
N HIS A 53 0.56 5.14 -1.42
CA HIS A 53 0.76 6.54 -1.82
C HIS A 53 0.03 7.49 -0.85
N VAL A 54 -1.24 7.20 -0.54
CA VAL A 54 -2.03 8.04 0.39
C VAL A 54 -1.43 8.03 1.79
N GLN A 55 -0.92 6.89 2.28
CA GLN A 55 -0.20 6.82 3.56
C GLN A 55 1.02 7.74 3.55
N ASN A 56 1.80 7.72 2.47
CA ASN A 56 2.95 8.61 2.30
C ASN A 56 2.55 10.10 2.24
N GLU A 57 1.45 10.44 1.57
CA GLU A 57 0.91 11.82 1.56
C GLU A 57 0.46 12.27 2.96
N ARG A 58 -0.22 11.39 3.70
CA ARG A 58 -0.89 11.74 4.96
C ARG A 58 0.06 11.75 6.15
N LEU A 59 1.02 10.83 6.19
CA LEU A 59 1.91 10.62 7.32
C LEU A 59 3.35 11.09 7.05
N GLY A 60 3.67 11.37 5.79
CA GLY A 60 5.02 11.70 5.34
C GLY A 60 5.87 10.43 5.10
N SER A 61 6.59 10.40 3.97
CA SER A 61 7.35 9.22 3.56
C SER A 61 8.41 8.76 4.57
N LEU A 62 9.01 9.68 5.32
CA LEU A 62 10.00 9.33 6.34
C LEU A 62 9.37 8.55 7.50
N LYS A 63 8.20 9.00 7.98
CA LYS A 63 7.48 8.31 9.06
C LYS A 63 7.01 6.93 8.58
N VAL A 64 6.43 6.86 7.38
CA VAL A 64 5.97 5.58 6.81
C VAL A 64 7.12 4.58 6.70
N TRP A 65 8.29 5.02 6.24
CA TRP A 65 9.44 4.14 6.06
C TRP A 65 10.13 3.72 7.36
N MET A 66 10.22 4.61 8.35
CA MET A 66 11.02 4.38 9.56
C MET A 66 10.22 3.95 10.79
N VAL A 67 8.96 4.34 10.90
CA VAL A 67 8.22 4.33 12.17
C VAL A 67 6.89 3.59 12.07
N SER A 68 6.14 3.78 10.97
CA SER A 68 4.82 3.17 10.84
C SER A 68 4.90 1.64 10.86
N PRO A 69 4.06 0.96 11.67
CA PRO A 69 4.10 -0.49 11.77
C PRO A 69 3.60 -1.15 10.49
N GLU A 70 4.19 -2.29 10.13
CA GLU A 70 3.89 -3.01 8.89
C GLU A 70 2.42 -3.46 8.84
N TRP A 71 1.86 -3.91 9.97
CA TRP A 71 0.44 -4.26 10.05
C TRP A 71 -0.49 -3.12 9.64
N PHE A 72 -0.12 -1.87 9.92
CA PHE A 72 -0.89 -0.71 9.49
C PHE A 72 -0.67 -0.43 8.01
N VAL A 73 0.59 -0.41 7.56
CA VAL A 73 0.95 -0.05 6.18
C VAL A 73 0.38 -1.06 5.18
N GLU A 74 0.71 -2.33 5.33
CA GLU A 74 0.27 -3.41 4.45
C GLU A 74 -1.18 -3.81 4.73
N GLY A 75 -1.57 -3.91 6.01
CA GLY A 75 -2.92 -4.33 6.39
C GLY A 75 -3.99 -3.38 5.88
N MET A 76 -3.75 -2.07 5.95
CA MET A 76 -4.66 -1.08 5.34
C MET A 76 -4.76 -1.26 3.83
N ALA A 77 -3.61 -1.41 3.16
CA ALA A 77 -3.55 -1.53 1.72
C ALA A 77 -4.31 -2.78 1.24
N TYR A 78 -4.17 -3.93 1.91
CA TYR A 78 -4.93 -5.14 1.59
C TYR A 78 -6.41 -5.08 1.98
N SER A 79 -6.75 -4.51 3.14
CA SER A 79 -8.13 -4.50 3.60
C SER A 79 -9.02 -3.58 2.75
N LEU A 80 -8.47 -2.45 2.29
CA LEU A 80 -9.25 -1.43 1.59
C LEU A 80 -9.12 -1.49 0.06
N SER A 81 -8.24 -2.34 -0.50
CA SER A 81 -8.02 -2.43 -1.96
C SER A 81 -9.07 -3.22 -2.74
N GLU A 82 -10.11 -3.75 -2.07
CA GLU A 82 -11.04 -4.73 -2.65
C GLU A 82 -10.31 -5.99 -3.15
N ASP A 83 -9.30 -6.47 -2.41
CA ASP A 83 -8.61 -7.72 -2.74
C ASP A 83 -9.60 -8.90 -2.67
N PRO A 84 -9.77 -9.68 -3.76
CA PRO A 84 -10.76 -10.75 -3.80
C PRO A 84 -10.33 -11.99 -3.01
N ARG A 85 -9.07 -12.06 -2.55
CA ARG A 85 -8.56 -13.25 -1.87
C ARG A 85 -9.15 -13.34 -0.46
N PRO A 86 -9.85 -14.44 -0.12
CA PRO A 86 -10.44 -14.60 1.20
C PRO A 86 -9.37 -14.74 2.28
N VAL A 87 -8.24 -15.37 1.95
CA VAL A 87 -7.08 -15.55 2.83
C VAL A 87 -5.82 -15.18 2.05
N LEU A 88 -4.98 -14.35 2.66
CA LEU A 88 -3.67 -13.99 2.13
C LEU A 88 -2.60 -14.96 2.68
N SER A 89 -1.43 -14.99 2.06
CA SER A 89 -0.27 -15.65 2.68
C SER A 89 0.28 -14.79 3.81
N GLU A 90 0.90 -15.43 4.80
CA GLU A 90 1.58 -14.70 5.87
C GLU A 90 2.84 -13.96 5.36
N PRO A 91 3.17 -12.79 5.93
CA PRO A 91 2.54 -12.14 7.09
C PRO A 91 1.29 -11.29 6.77
N TRP A 92 0.91 -11.12 5.50
CA TRP A 92 -0.12 -10.16 5.09
C TRP A 92 -1.52 -10.48 5.60
N GLN A 93 -1.81 -11.76 5.89
CA GLN A 93 -3.08 -12.13 6.52
C GLN A 93 -3.15 -11.63 7.96
N HIS A 94 -2.06 -11.76 8.72
CA HIS A 94 -1.94 -11.20 10.06
C HIS A 94 -2.10 -9.67 10.03
N ASP A 95 -1.34 -8.99 9.17
CA ASP A 95 -1.37 -7.52 9.02
C ASP A 95 -2.78 -7.00 8.71
N ARG A 96 -3.45 -7.63 7.73
CA ARG A 96 -4.84 -7.30 7.37
C ARG A 96 -5.78 -7.47 8.56
N THR A 97 -5.64 -8.55 9.32
CA THR A 97 -6.49 -8.84 10.47
C THR A 97 -6.29 -7.82 11.60
N GLU A 98 -5.04 -7.46 11.89
CA GLU A 98 -4.71 -6.46 12.92
C GLU A 98 -5.20 -5.07 12.52
N PHE A 99 -4.95 -4.65 11.27
CA PHE A 99 -5.47 -3.40 10.75
C PHE A 99 -6.99 -3.32 10.87
N GLU A 100 -7.72 -4.37 10.46
CA GLU A 100 -9.18 -4.38 10.52
C GLU A 100 -9.70 -4.30 11.96
N ALA A 101 -9.03 -4.96 12.90
CA ALA A 101 -9.38 -4.88 14.31
C ALA A 101 -9.20 -3.47 14.88
N TRP A 102 -8.07 -2.83 14.59
CA TRP A 102 -7.79 -1.45 14.97
C TRP A 102 -8.73 -0.46 14.27
N PHE A 103 -8.97 -0.63 12.97
CA PHE A 103 -9.81 0.26 12.16
C PHE A 103 -11.27 0.27 12.62
N ARG A 104 -11.80 -0.88 13.07
CA ARG A 104 -13.14 -0.97 13.69
C ARG A 104 -13.26 -0.13 14.96
N GLN A 105 -12.19 0.06 15.72
CA GLN A 105 -12.19 0.86 16.95
C GLN A 105 -12.02 2.35 16.67
N VAL A 106 -11.16 2.70 15.71
CA VAL A 106 -10.84 4.10 15.38
C VAL A 106 -11.94 4.74 14.54
N GLY A 107 -12.42 4.02 13.52
CA GLY A 107 -13.35 4.51 12.51
C GLY A 107 -12.68 5.33 11.40
N LYS A 108 -13.38 5.49 10.27
CA LYS A 108 -12.87 6.19 9.09
C LYS A 108 -12.50 7.66 9.37
N ASP A 109 -13.30 8.34 10.18
CA ASP A 109 -13.16 9.80 10.38
C ASP A 109 -11.91 10.18 11.16
N ARG A 110 -11.43 9.30 12.05
CA ARG A 110 -10.23 9.51 12.89
C ARG A 110 -9.01 8.74 12.40
N LEU A 111 -9.11 8.06 11.26
CA LEU A 111 -8.09 7.14 10.74
C LEU A 111 -6.68 7.76 10.72
N TRP A 112 -6.54 8.95 10.11
CA TRP A 112 -5.23 9.57 9.93
C TRP A 112 -4.68 10.22 11.20
N GLU A 113 -5.55 10.74 12.06
CA GLU A 113 -5.18 11.27 13.38
C GLU A 113 -4.63 10.14 14.28
N ALA A 114 -5.31 9.00 14.31
CA ALA A 114 -4.86 7.84 15.06
C ALA A 114 -3.58 7.24 14.47
N ALA A 115 -3.48 7.13 13.14
CA ALA A 115 -2.30 6.61 12.45
C ALA A 115 -1.05 7.49 12.65
N ALA A 116 -1.22 8.80 12.84
CA ALA A 116 -0.12 9.70 13.15
C ALA A 116 0.56 9.38 14.49
N ASN A 117 -0.14 8.71 15.40
CA ASN A 117 0.31 8.32 16.73
C ASN A 117 0.68 6.83 16.86
N LEU A 118 0.63 6.08 15.75
CA LEU A 118 1.25 4.76 15.64
C LEU A 118 2.77 4.88 15.50
#